data_AF-A0A1F6HW38-F1
#
_entry.id   AF-A0A1F6HW38-F1
#
_cell.length_a   1.000
_cell.length_b   1.000
_cell.length_c   1.000
_cell.angle_alpha   90.00
_cell.angle_beta   90.00
_cell.angle_gamma   90.00
#
_symmetry.space_group_name_H-M   'P 1'
#
loop_
_entity.id
_entity.type
_entity.pdbx_description
1 polymer ?
#
loop_
_entity_poly.entity_id
_entity_poly.type
_entity_poly.pdbx_seq_one_letter_code
_entity_poly.pdbx_strand_id
1 'polypeptide(L)'
;MVKKNVAPKVKRAEKEKGLLVRNFPPRLIKAMADEVAKIVVERLPKLIPTTKQKGQKIRKKSIQDGVFLDTSAIIDGRVFDVINLGLISGVFVVLESILLELKHIADSKDVVRRERGRKGLEMLEKLKKNRKTKVVILQNSEKMEVDEGLIREAKIYKGRIITCDYNLEKEASISGVLAININTLANVLKVTAVPGEAIHIKVLHRGKDLTQGVGYLDDGTMLVVEQGSEDLGRDIDVIVSRVIQTAAGRILFAKKI
;
A
#
# COMPACT_ATOMS: atom_id res chain seq x y z
N MET A 1 -76.40 -32.32 -3.70
CA MET A 1 -75.56 -33.25 -4.49
C MET A 1 -74.44 -33.75 -3.58
N VAL A 2 -74.51 -35.00 -3.09
CA VAL A 2 -73.76 -36.19 -3.62
C VAL A 2 -72.27 -36.09 -3.21
N LYS A 3 -71.60 -36.96 -2.44
CA LYS A 3 -71.76 -38.34 -1.91
C LYS A 3 -70.78 -38.49 -0.71
N LYS A 4 -71.17 -39.02 0.45
CA LYS A 4 -71.10 -40.44 0.92
C LYS A 4 -69.69 -41.04 1.12
N ASN A 5 -69.40 -41.45 2.37
CA ASN A 5 -68.91 -42.78 2.84
C ASN A 5 -68.02 -42.60 4.10
N VAL A 6 -68.50 -42.83 5.33
CA VAL A 6 -68.70 -44.11 6.07
C VAL A 6 -67.38 -44.85 6.40
N ALA A 7 -67.18 -45.06 7.71
CA ALA A 7 -65.99 -45.46 8.46
C ALA A 7 -65.54 -46.95 8.30
N PRO A 8 -64.44 -47.42 8.96
CA PRO A 8 -64.55 -47.83 10.37
C PRO A 8 -63.32 -47.59 11.29
N LYS A 9 -63.58 -47.59 12.60
CA LYS A 9 -62.62 -47.73 13.71
C LYS A 9 -61.95 -49.12 13.70
N VAL A 10 -60.64 -49.23 13.98
CA VAL A 10 -60.07 -50.31 14.85
C VAL A 10 -58.72 -49.87 15.47
N LYS A 11 -58.57 -50.16 16.78
CA LYS A 11 -57.40 -50.02 17.66
C LYS A 11 -56.16 -50.81 17.22
N ARG A 12 -54.96 -50.35 17.65
CA ARG A 12 -53.70 -51.08 18.00
C ARG A 12 -52.52 -50.18 17.63
N ALA A 13 -51.35 -50.19 18.24
CA ALA A 13 -50.79 -50.66 19.50
C ALA A 13 -49.39 -50.01 19.51
N GLU A 14 -48.85 -49.69 20.68
CA GLU A 14 -47.44 -49.39 20.83
C GLU A 14 -46.61 -50.49 20.17
N LYS A 15 -45.59 -50.11 19.39
CA LYS A 15 -44.42 -50.95 19.17
C LYS A 15 -43.22 -50.09 18.78
N GLU A 16 -42.31 -50.04 19.74
CA GLU A 16 -40.89 -49.74 19.59
C GLU A 16 -40.32 -50.32 18.29
N LYS A 17 -39.61 -49.47 17.54
CA LYS A 17 -38.41 -49.91 16.85
C LYS A 17 -37.29 -48.97 17.24
N GLY A 18 -36.60 -49.34 18.31
CA GLY A 18 -35.29 -48.81 18.60
C GLY A 18 -34.39 -48.99 17.38
N LEU A 19 -33.80 -47.89 16.94
CA LEU A 19 -32.44 -47.93 16.46
C LEU A 19 -31.61 -47.24 17.53
N LEU A 20 -30.90 -48.07 18.29
CA LEU A 20 -29.99 -47.71 19.37
C LEU A 20 -28.99 -46.65 18.91
N VAL A 21 -29.32 -45.36 19.04
CA VAL A 21 -28.28 -44.34 19.21
C VAL A 21 -27.84 -44.47 20.66
N ARG A 22 -26.95 -45.45 20.89
CA ARG A 22 -26.23 -45.59 22.14
C ARG A 22 -25.68 -44.21 22.50
N ASN A 23 -26.02 -43.71 23.70
CA ASN A 23 -25.37 -42.56 24.31
C ASN A 23 -23.90 -42.91 24.56
N PHE A 24 -23.09 -42.85 23.51
CA PHE A 24 -21.66 -43.00 23.63
C PHE A 24 -21.12 -41.73 24.29
N PRO A 25 -20.29 -41.85 25.34
CA PRO A 25 -19.66 -40.69 25.94
C PRO A 25 -18.92 -39.90 24.85
N PRO A 26 -18.94 -38.54 24.86
CA PRO A 26 -18.37 -37.72 23.80
C PRO A 26 -16.91 -38.05 23.48
N ARG A 27 -16.16 -38.52 24.49
CA ARG A 27 -14.78 -38.99 24.36
C ARG A 27 -14.66 -40.24 23.49
N LEU A 28 -15.62 -41.16 23.56
CA LEU A 28 -15.64 -42.39 22.78
C LEU A 28 -16.07 -42.13 21.34
N ILE A 29 -17.03 -41.23 21.10
CA ILE A 29 -17.36 -40.77 19.73
C ILE A 29 -16.15 -40.11 19.08
N LYS A 30 -15.44 -39.26 19.84
CA LYS A 30 -14.20 -38.62 19.37
C LYS A 30 -13.10 -39.65 19.09
N ALA A 31 -12.87 -40.59 20.01
CA ALA A 31 -11.87 -41.63 19.82
C ALA A 31 -12.18 -42.52 18.60
N MET A 32 -13.45 -42.89 18.40
CA MET A 32 -13.85 -43.65 17.21
C MET A 32 -13.75 -42.83 15.92
N ALA A 33 -14.10 -41.53 15.97
CA ALA A 33 -13.93 -40.65 14.82
C ALA A 33 -12.44 -40.48 14.45
N ASP A 34 -11.55 -40.38 15.43
CA ASP A 34 -10.11 -40.28 15.24
C ASP A 34 -9.50 -41.61 14.70
N GLU A 35 -9.98 -42.76 15.19
CA GLU A 35 -9.54 -44.09 14.73
C GLU A 35 -10.01 -44.38 13.30
N VAL A 36 -11.27 -44.05 12.99
CA VAL A 36 -11.82 -44.15 11.63
C VAL A 36 -11.11 -43.17 10.70
N ALA A 37 -10.82 -41.95 11.15
CA ALA A 37 -10.07 -40.98 10.36
C ALA A 37 -8.66 -41.47 10.03
N LYS A 38 -7.93 -42.10 10.96
CA LYS A 38 -6.63 -42.72 10.67
C LYS A 38 -6.72 -43.81 9.63
N ILE A 39 -7.67 -44.74 9.76
CA ILE A 39 -7.85 -45.86 8.83
C ILE A 39 -8.24 -45.36 7.43
N VAL A 40 -9.07 -44.31 7.36
CA VAL A 40 -9.48 -43.68 6.09
C VAL A 40 -8.31 -42.93 5.44
N VAL A 41 -7.47 -42.25 6.24
CA VAL A 41 -6.27 -41.55 5.77
C VAL A 41 -5.19 -42.53 5.27
N GLU A 42 -5.05 -43.70 5.89
CA GLU A 42 -4.10 -44.74 5.47
C GLU A 42 -4.52 -45.45 4.16
N ARG A 43 -5.82 -45.51 3.85
CA ARG A 43 -6.35 -46.26 2.69
C ARG A 43 -6.68 -45.40 1.46
N LEU A 44 -6.58 -44.07 1.52
CA LEU A 44 -6.87 -43.16 0.41
C LEU A 44 -5.67 -42.25 0.10
N PRO A 45 -5.02 -42.40 -1.07
CA PRO A 45 -3.96 -41.47 -1.45
C PRO A 45 -4.56 -40.11 -1.88
N LYS A 46 -4.04 -39.04 -1.28
CA LYS A 46 -3.99 -37.65 -1.80
C LYS A 46 -5.31 -36.88 -2.07
N LEU A 47 -6.35 -37.00 -1.24
CA LEU A 47 -7.57 -36.17 -1.42
C LEU A 47 -8.05 -35.37 -0.19
N ILE A 48 -7.37 -35.46 0.95
CA ILE A 48 -7.72 -34.66 2.14
C ILE A 48 -6.74 -33.48 2.25
N PRO A 49 -7.11 -32.25 1.87
CA PRO A 49 -6.26 -31.09 2.09
C PRO A 49 -6.12 -30.90 3.59
N THR A 50 -4.89 -30.96 4.10
CA THR A 50 -4.60 -30.71 5.51
C THR A 50 -5.11 -29.32 5.90
N THR A 51 -5.65 -29.18 7.10
CA THR A 51 -6.20 -27.92 7.64
C THR A 51 -5.22 -26.74 7.52
N LYS A 52 -3.91 -27.03 7.53
CA LYS A 52 -2.81 -26.09 7.28
C LYS A 52 -2.82 -25.49 5.86
N GLN A 53 -3.11 -26.31 4.84
CA GLN A 53 -3.19 -25.86 3.44
C GLN A 53 -4.43 -24.99 3.17
N LYS A 54 -5.58 -25.30 3.79
CA LYS A 54 -6.77 -24.42 3.72
C LYS A 54 -6.49 -23.04 4.35
N GLY A 55 -5.84 -23.00 5.52
CA GLY A 55 -5.49 -21.74 6.20
C GLY A 55 -4.51 -20.85 5.39
N GLN A 56 -3.48 -21.46 4.78
CA GLN A 56 -2.54 -20.74 3.93
C GLN A 56 -3.19 -20.20 2.64
N LYS A 57 -4.09 -20.97 2.01
CA LYS A 57 -4.79 -20.54 0.79
C LYS A 57 -5.74 -19.36 1.05
N ILE A 58 -6.40 -19.34 2.21
CA ILE A 58 -7.26 -18.23 2.65
C ILE A 58 -6.42 -16.97 2.94
N ARG A 59 -5.31 -17.10 3.67
CA ARG A 59 -4.37 -15.98 3.92
C ARG A 59 -3.84 -15.40 2.61
N LYS A 60 -3.46 -16.25 1.66
CA LYS A 60 -2.98 -15.82 0.35
C LYS A 60 -4.01 -15.02 -0.45
N LYS A 61 -5.27 -15.46 -0.46
CA LYS A 61 -6.36 -14.72 -1.10
C LYS A 61 -6.61 -13.35 -0.44
N SER A 62 -6.33 -13.22 0.86
CA SER A 62 -6.60 -11.99 1.62
C SER A 62 -5.54 -10.90 1.49
N ILE A 63 -4.35 -11.24 0.97
CA ILE A 63 -3.18 -10.37 0.78
C ILE A 63 -2.86 -10.15 -0.71
N GLN A 64 -3.55 -10.87 -1.59
CA GLN A 64 -3.35 -10.76 -3.03
C GLN A 64 -3.50 -9.31 -3.51
N ASP A 65 -2.60 -8.89 -4.41
CA ASP A 65 -2.48 -7.53 -4.92
C ASP A 65 -2.21 -6.48 -3.81
N GLY A 66 -1.60 -6.92 -2.72
CA GLY A 66 -1.26 -6.11 -1.55
C GLY A 66 -0.21 -5.03 -1.85
N VAL A 67 -0.21 -4.01 -0.99
CA VAL A 67 0.72 -2.87 -1.04
C VAL A 67 1.74 -3.04 0.08
N PHE A 68 2.94 -3.45 -0.26
CA PHE A 68 4.03 -3.73 0.66
C PHE A 68 4.76 -2.44 1.01
N LEU A 69 4.88 -2.12 2.30
CA LEU A 69 5.56 -0.92 2.77
C LEU A 69 6.98 -1.24 3.22
N ASP A 70 7.93 -0.47 2.71
CA ASP A 70 9.33 -0.48 3.13
C ASP A 70 9.57 0.49 4.32
N THR A 71 10.62 0.21 5.11
CA THR A 71 11.11 1.02 6.22
C THR A 71 11.35 2.46 5.79
N SER A 72 11.97 2.69 4.63
CA SER A 72 12.29 4.04 4.14
C SER A 72 11.02 4.88 3.89
N ALA A 73 9.99 4.28 3.30
CA ALA A 73 8.71 4.94 3.05
C ALA A 73 7.95 5.22 4.35
N ILE A 74 7.97 4.28 5.31
CA ILE A 74 7.33 4.45 6.61
C ILE A 74 7.98 5.60 7.40
N ILE A 75 9.32 5.70 7.37
CA ILE A 75 10.05 6.76 8.06
C ILE A 75 9.80 8.14 7.42
N ASP A 76 9.78 8.21 6.09
CA ASP A 76 9.48 9.45 5.37
C ASP A 76 8.08 9.99 5.72
N GLY A 77 7.11 9.09 5.80
CA GLY A 77 5.78 9.38 6.32
C GLY A 77 4.79 9.95 5.31
N ARG A 78 5.23 10.54 4.18
CA ARG A 78 4.31 11.06 3.15
C ARG A 78 3.44 9.95 2.54
N VAL A 79 3.91 8.71 2.57
CA VAL A 79 3.11 7.54 2.17
C VAL A 79 1.76 7.48 2.91
N PHE A 80 1.73 7.85 4.20
CA PHE A 80 0.50 7.81 4.97
C PHE A 80 -0.50 8.87 4.52
N ASP A 81 -0.02 10.06 4.12
CA ASP A 81 -0.88 11.12 3.58
C ASP A 81 -1.48 10.68 2.24
N VAL A 82 -0.67 10.10 1.36
CA VAL A 82 -1.10 9.55 0.06
C VAL A 82 -2.16 8.45 0.26
N ILE A 83 -1.99 7.58 1.25
CA ILE A 83 -2.96 6.55 1.60
C ILE A 83 -4.25 7.16 2.16
N ASN A 84 -4.15 8.13 3.08
CA ASN A 84 -5.31 8.77 3.70
C ASN A 84 -6.14 9.57 2.69
N LEU A 85 -5.50 10.18 1.70
CA LEU A 85 -6.16 10.84 0.56
C LEU A 85 -6.85 9.84 -0.38
N GLY A 86 -6.50 8.56 -0.32
CA GLY A 86 -7.07 7.51 -1.16
C GLY A 86 -6.40 7.35 -2.53
N LEU A 87 -5.25 8.00 -2.78
CA LEU A 87 -4.48 7.83 -4.01
C LEU A 87 -3.93 6.40 -4.14
N ILE A 88 -3.62 5.77 -3.00
CA ILE A 88 -3.18 4.38 -2.91
C ILE A 88 -4.16 3.61 -2.04
N SER A 89 -4.78 2.58 -2.62
CA SER A 89 -5.77 1.73 -1.96
C SER A 89 -5.38 0.26 -2.04
N GLY A 90 -5.77 -0.52 -1.03
CA GLY A 90 -5.60 -1.97 -1.01
C GLY A 90 -5.39 -2.51 0.40
N VAL A 91 -4.87 -3.73 0.47
CA VAL A 91 -4.38 -4.31 1.73
C VAL A 91 -2.93 -3.89 1.90
N PHE A 92 -2.65 -3.08 2.90
CA PHE A 92 -1.28 -2.68 3.24
C PHE A 92 -0.60 -3.81 3.99
N VAL A 93 0.58 -4.19 3.55
CA VAL A 93 1.35 -5.29 4.08
C VAL A 93 2.65 -4.74 4.63
N VAL A 94 2.95 -5.08 5.88
CA VAL A 94 4.25 -4.78 6.49
C VAL A 94 4.86 -6.10 6.92
N LEU A 95 6.09 -6.36 6.49
CA LEU A 95 6.80 -7.55 6.92
C LEU A 95 7.27 -7.42 8.37
N GLU A 96 7.39 -8.54 9.07
CA GLU A 96 7.97 -8.55 10.42
C GLU A 96 9.43 -8.03 10.41
N SER A 97 10.20 -8.31 9.37
CA SER A 97 11.57 -7.77 9.19
C SER A 97 11.59 -6.23 9.16
N ILE A 98 10.65 -5.61 8.45
CA ILE A 98 10.50 -4.15 8.35
C ILE A 98 10.14 -3.56 9.71
N LEU A 99 9.24 -4.20 10.46
CA LEU A 99 8.91 -3.76 11.83
C LEU A 99 10.11 -3.86 12.77
N LEU A 100 10.92 -4.91 12.63
CA LEU A 100 12.11 -5.10 13.44
C LEU A 100 13.17 -4.04 13.13
N GLU A 101 13.43 -3.79 11.86
CA GLU A 101 14.34 -2.73 11.41
C GLU A 101 13.90 -1.36 11.91
N LEU A 102 12.60 -1.04 11.77
CA LEU A 102 12.04 0.22 12.24
C LEU A 102 12.18 0.40 13.76
N LYS A 103 12.03 -0.69 14.54
CA LYS A 103 12.31 -0.69 15.99
C LYS A 103 13.78 -0.43 16.28
N HIS A 104 14.69 -1.11 15.59
CA HIS A 104 16.13 -0.86 15.74
C HIS A 104 16.49 0.60 15.44
N ILE A 105 15.85 1.22 14.45
CA ILE A 105 16.01 2.65 14.16
C ILE A 105 15.43 3.51 15.29
N ALA A 106 14.25 3.17 15.80
CA ALA A 106 13.60 3.85 16.93
C ALA A 106 14.34 3.72 18.27
N ASP A 107 15.29 2.78 18.37
CA ASP A 107 16.18 2.59 19.51
C ASP A 107 17.62 3.05 19.22
N SER A 108 17.84 3.73 18.10
CA SER A 108 19.17 4.21 17.71
C SER A 108 19.75 5.21 18.73
N LYS A 109 21.07 5.18 18.89
CA LYS A 109 21.82 6.20 19.66
C LYS A 109 21.74 7.58 19.01
N ASP A 110 21.60 7.62 17.69
CA ASP A 110 21.39 8.86 16.94
C ASP A 110 19.98 9.40 17.23
N VAL A 111 19.92 10.63 17.75
CA VAL A 111 18.67 11.29 18.16
C VAL A 111 17.72 11.45 16.97
N VAL A 112 18.23 11.88 15.81
CA VAL A 112 17.41 12.16 14.62
C VAL A 112 16.84 10.87 14.06
N ARG A 113 17.67 9.82 13.93
CA ARG A 113 17.19 8.50 13.48
C ARG A 113 16.15 7.93 14.43
N ARG A 114 16.39 8.04 15.74
CA ARG A 114 15.47 7.58 16.79
C ARG A 114 14.12 8.28 16.73
N GLU A 115 14.09 9.59 16.64
CA GLU A 115 12.86 10.37 16.52
C GLU A 115 12.08 10.01 15.25
N ARG A 116 12.79 9.89 14.12
CA ARG A 116 12.23 9.45 12.84
C ARG A 116 11.62 8.05 12.92
N GLY A 117 12.34 7.09 13.51
CA GLY A 117 11.84 5.71 13.69
C GLY A 117 10.59 5.65 14.58
N ARG A 118 10.60 6.39 15.70
CA ARG A 118 9.44 6.48 16.62
C ARG A 118 8.22 7.09 15.93
N LYS A 119 8.43 8.17 15.17
CA LYS A 119 7.37 8.80 14.37
C LYS A 119 6.81 7.83 13.32
N GLY A 120 7.66 7.11 12.60
CA GLY A 120 7.23 6.09 11.64
C GLY A 120 6.38 4.98 12.27
N LEU A 121 6.77 4.47 13.45
CA LEU A 121 5.98 3.50 14.22
C LEU A 121 4.62 4.07 14.64
N GLU A 122 4.60 5.31 15.12
CA GLU A 122 3.36 5.98 15.53
C GLU A 122 2.38 6.14 14.36
N MET A 123 2.88 6.57 13.19
CA MET A 123 2.06 6.71 11.98
C MET A 123 1.55 5.36 11.47
N LEU A 124 2.36 4.32 11.54
CA LEU A 124 1.95 2.96 11.19
C LEU A 124 0.86 2.43 12.14
N GLU A 125 0.97 2.68 13.44
CA GLU A 125 -0.07 2.34 14.43
C GLU A 125 -1.38 3.10 14.16
N LYS A 126 -1.30 4.38 13.78
CA LYS A 126 -2.48 5.15 13.36
C LYS A 126 -3.14 4.54 12.12
N LEU A 127 -2.35 4.17 11.11
CA LEU A 127 -2.85 3.52 9.89
C LEU A 127 -3.54 2.19 10.21
N LYS A 128 -2.97 1.38 11.11
CA LYS A 128 -3.55 0.10 11.53
C LYS A 128 -4.88 0.25 12.28
N LYS A 129 -5.05 1.33 13.06
CA LYS A 129 -6.29 1.63 13.79
C LYS A 129 -7.38 2.25 12.90
N ASN A 130 -7.03 2.74 11.72
CA ASN A 130 -7.98 3.36 10.80
C ASN A 130 -8.90 2.29 10.18
N ARG A 131 -10.22 2.45 10.37
CA ARG A 131 -11.24 1.51 9.88
C ARG A 131 -11.33 1.42 8.35
N LYS A 132 -10.84 2.43 7.63
CA LYS A 132 -10.88 2.49 6.16
C LYS A 132 -9.73 1.71 5.51
N THR A 133 -8.68 1.40 6.25
CA THR A 133 -7.45 0.80 5.74
C THR A 133 -7.19 -0.55 6.40
N LYS A 134 -6.96 -1.58 5.59
CA LYS A 134 -6.61 -2.90 6.10
C LYS A 134 -5.09 -3.05 6.11
N VAL A 135 -4.51 -3.13 7.31
CA VAL A 135 -3.08 -3.40 7.50
C VAL A 135 -2.88 -4.84 7.96
N VAL A 136 -1.97 -5.57 7.32
CA VAL A 136 -1.60 -6.94 7.64
C VAL A 136 -0.11 -6.99 7.95
N ILE A 137 0.24 -7.57 9.10
CA ILE A 137 1.62 -7.91 9.42
C ILE A 137 1.87 -9.32 8.91
N LEU A 138 2.87 -9.47 8.04
CA LEU A 138 3.21 -10.73 7.40
C LEU A 138 4.55 -11.25 7.90
N GLN A 139 4.57 -12.52 8.27
CA GLN A 139 5.79 -13.25 8.63
C GLN A 139 6.67 -13.48 7.40
N ASN A 140 7.95 -13.20 7.53
CA ASN A 140 8.95 -13.56 6.53
C ASN A 140 8.99 -15.09 6.38
N SER A 141 9.04 -15.56 5.15
CA SER A 141 9.09 -17.00 4.88
C SER A 141 10.44 -17.62 5.25
N GLU A 142 11.55 -16.88 5.21
CA GLU A 142 12.92 -17.36 5.41
C GLU A 142 13.87 -16.28 6.00
N LYS A 143 15.09 -16.69 6.42
CA LYS A 143 16.19 -15.77 6.75
C LYS A 143 16.79 -15.23 5.44
N MET A 144 16.23 -14.15 4.95
CA MET A 144 16.73 -13.38 3.81
C MET A 144 17.09 -11.97 4.26
N GLU A 145 17.84 -11.26 3.42
CA GLU A 145 17.97 -9.82 3.60
C GLU A 145 16.59 -9.16 3.52
N VAL A 146 16.44 -8.00 4.15
CA VAL A 146 15.14 -7.33 4.31
C VAL A 146 14.51 -7.04 2.95
N ASP A 147 15.32 -6.52 2.02
CA ASP A 147 14.92 -6.12 0.68
C ASP A 147 14.55 -7.32 -0.20
N GLU A 148 15.39 -8.36 -0.20
CA GLU A 148 15.11 -9.62 -0.90
C GLU A 148 13.80 -10.26 -0.41
N GLY A 149 13.60 -10.29 0.91
CA GLY A 149 12.38 -10.78 1.54
C GLY A 149 11.15 -9.97 1.10
N LEU A 150 11.27 -8.65 1.04
CA LEU A 150 10.20 -7.76 0.61
C LEU A 150 9.80 -8.00 -0.85
N ILE A 151 10.79 -8.09 -1.75
CA ILE A 151 10.60 -8.38 -3.17
C ILE A 151 9.95 -9.76 -3.35
N ARG A 152 10.45 -10.78 -2.64
CA ARG A 152 9.93 -12.14 -2.73
C ARG A 152 8.47 -12.21 -2.31
N GLU A 153 8.11 -11.67 -1.15
CA GLU A 153 6.72 -11.70 -0.68
C GLU A 153 5.81 -10.90 -1.62
N ALA A 154 6.22 -9.70 -2.03
CA ALA A 154 5.46 -8.91 -3.01
C ALA A 154 5.21 -9.71 -4.31
N LYS A 155 6.21 -10.43 -4.81
CA LYS A 155 6.07 -11.31 -5.99
C LYS A 155 5.10 -12.46 -5.76
N ILE A 156 5.16 -13.14 -4.60
CA ILE A 156 4.27 -14.27 -4.25
C ILE A 156 2.80 -13.86 -4.22
N TYR A 157 2.51 -12.65 -3.74
CA TYR A 157 1.15 -12.11 -3.63
C TYR A 157 0.73 -11.23 -4.82
N LYS A 158 1.57 -11.11 -5.86
CA LYS A 158 1.36 -10.17 -6.99
C LYS A 158 1.13 -8.73 -6.54
N GLY A 159 1.75 -8.38 -5.41
CA GLY A 159 1.68 -7.06 -4.83
C GLY A 159 2.65 -6.08 -5.48
N ARG A 160 2.64 -4.88 -4.91
CA ARG A 160 3.52 -3.77 -5.26
C ARG A 160 4.21 -3.24 -4.02
N ILE A 161 5.41 -2.71 -4.18
CA ILE A 161 6.23 -2.15 -3.10
C ILE A 161 6.07 -0.64 -3.11
N ILE A 162 6.01 -0.02 -1.93
CA ILE A 162 6.20 1.42 -1.76
C ILE A 162 7.49 1.63 -0.99
N THR A 163 8.37 2.43 -1.56
CA THR A 163 9.69 2.72 -0.99
C THR A 163 10.06 4.20 -1.23
N CYS A 164 11.06 4.69 -0.52
CA CYS A 164 11.79 5.91 -0.86
C CYS A 164 13.21 5.60 -1.37
N ASP A 165 13.63 4.34 -1.34
CA ASP A 165 14.95 3.87 -1.77
C ASP A 165 14.97 3.57 -3.27
N TYR A 166 15.92 4.20 -3.97
CA TYR A 166 16.12 4.03 -5.41
C TYR A 166 16.68 2.64 -5.79
N ASN A 167 17.55 2.07 -4.96
CA ASN A 167 18.15 0.77 -5.20
C ASN A 167 17.10 -0.33 -5.09
N LEU A 168 16.28 -0.29 -4.03
CA LEU A 168 15.17 -1.22 -3.86
C LEU A 168 14.14 -1.09 -4.99
N GLU A 169 13.83 0.13 -5.44
CA GLU A 169 12.98 0.36 -6.61
C GLU A 169 13.54 -0.32 -7.88
N LYS A 170 14.84 -0.15 -8.15
CA LYS A 170 15.50 -0.76 -9.31
C LYS A 170 15.54 -2.28 -9.21
N GLU A 171 15.92 -2.81 -8.05
CA GLU A 171 16.02 -4.25 -7.82
C GLU A 171 14.65 -4.94 -7.94
N ALA A 172 13.60 -4.34 -7.35
CA ALA A 172 12.24 -4.82 -7.49
C ALA A 172 11.78 -4.84 -8.95
N SER A 173 12.09 -3.77 -9.71
CA SER A 173 11.76 -3.69 -11.13
C SER A 173 12.44 -4.79 -11.95
N ILE A 174 13.73 -5.07 -11.70
CA ILE A 174 14.46 -6.18 -12.36
C ILE A 174 13.82 -7.52 -12.00
N SER A 175 13.36 -7.67 -10.76
CA SER A 175 12.69 -8.88 -10.26
C SER A 175 11.25 -9.06 -10.76
N GLY A 176 10.72 -8.12 -11.54
CA GLY A 176 9.36 -8.13 -12.09
C GLY A 176 8.29 -7.75 -11.07
N VAL A 177 8.66 -6.98 -10.04
CA VAL A 177 7.75 -6.44 -9.02
C VAL A 177 7.62 -4.93 -9.22
N LEU A 178 6.39 -4.43 -9.25
CA LEU A 178 6.15 -2.99 -9.32
C LEU A 178 6.58 -2.33 -8.00
N ALA A 179 7.52 -1.39 -8.08
CA ALA A 179 7.88 -0.52 -6.97
C ALA A 179 7.46 0.93 -7.27
N ILE A 180 6.80 1.56 -6.30
CA ILE A 180 6.36 2.95 -6.35
C ILE A 180 7.26 3.73 -5.41
N ASN A 181 8.09 4.60 -5.98
CA ASN A 181 8.93 5.49 -5.20
C ASN A 181 8.18 6.80 -4.86
N ILE A 182 8.03 7.10 -3.57
CA ILE A 182 7.33 8.30 -3.10
C ILE A 182 8.05 9.58 -3.54
N ASN A 183 9.39 9.55 -3.67
CA ASN A 183 10.15 10.69 -4.18
C ASN A 183 9.82 10.95 -5.65
N THR A 184 9.73 9.89 -6.45
CA THR A 184 9.34 9.97 -7.86
C THR A 184 7.92 10.52 -7.99
N LEU A 185 6.98 10.00 -7.19
CA LEU A 185 5.61 10.50 -7.16
C LEU A 185 5.55 11.99 -6.83
N ALA A 186 6.25 12.43 -5.78
CA ALA A 186 6.29 13.84 -5.38
C ALA A 186 6.85 14.74 -6.50
N ASN A 187 7.85 14.27 -7.25
CA ASN A 187 8.40 15.03 -8.38
C ASN A 187 7.44 15.12 -9.56
N VAL A 188 6.70 14.05 -9.87
CA VAL A 188 5.70 14.03 -10.96
C VAL A 188 4.52 14.96 -10.66
N LEU A 189 4.16 15.12 -9.38
CA LEU A 189 3.07 16.00 -8.95
C LEU A 189 3.45 17.48 -8.89
N LYS A 190 4.71 17.85 -9.13
CA LYS A 190 5.11 19.26 -9.19
C LYS A 190 4.46 19.94 -10.38
N VAL A 191 3.86 21.10 -10.14
CA VAL A 191 3.33 21.95 -11.22
C VAL A 191 4.46 22.26 -12.20
N THR A 192 4.19 22.05 -13.48
CA THR A 192 5.14 22.32 -14.57
C THR A 192 4.63 23.57 -15.27
N ALA A 193 5.36 24.68 -15.15
CA ALA A 193 5.10 25.84 -16.00
C ALA A 193 5.37 25.45 -17.46
N VAL A 194 4.42 25.68 -18.35
CA VAL A 194 4.50 25.22 -19.74
C VAL A 194 4.82 26.40 -20.66
N PRO A 195 5.71 26.25 -21.66
CA PRO A 195 5.81 27.23 -22.74
C PRO A 195 4.43 27.51 -23.35
N GLY A 196 4.05 28.79 -23.46
CA GLY A 196 2.73 29.22 -23.90
C GLY A 196 1.78 29.60 -22.75
N GLU A 197 2.12 29.31 -21.50
CA GLU A 197 1.34 29.73 -20.35
C GLU A 197 1.51 31.23 -20.09
N ALA A 198 0.39 31.94 -19.95
CA ALA A 198 0.38 33.34 -19.56
C ALA A 198 0.52 33.46 -18.05
N ILE A 199 1.46 34.28 -17.60
CA ILE A 199 1.81 34.49 -16.21
C ILE A 199 1.76 35.99 -15.93
N HIS A 200 1.10 36.37 -14.85
CA HIS A 200 1.15 37.72 -14.31
C HIS A 200 2.32 37.82 -13.33
N ILE A 201 3.26 38.74 -13.57
CA ILE A 201 4.49 38.83 -12.78
C ILE A 201 4.90 40.27 -12.53
N LYS A 202 5.40 40.53 -11.32
CA LYS A 202 6.09 41.77 -10.99
C LYS A 202 7.57 41.70 -11.36
N VAL A 203 8.05 42.65 -12.16
CA VAL A 203 9.49 42.77 -12.42
C VAL A 203 10.17 43.44 -11.24
N LEU A 204 11.00 42.70 -10.52
CA LEU A 204 11.64 43.17 -9.28
C LEU A 204 13.08 43.62 -9.50
N HIS A 205 13.78 42.99 -10.44
CA HIS A 205 15.19 43.27 -10.74
C HIS A 205 15.44 43.38 -12.23
N ARG A 206 16.53 44.06 -12.60
CA ARG A 206 17.11 43.94 -13.94
C ARG A 206 17.79 42.58 -14.07
N GLY A 207 17.63 41.96 -15.22
CA GLY A 207 18.27 40.68 -15.54
C GLY A 207 19.74 40.82 -15.89
N LYS A 208 20.34 39.69 -16.29
CA LYS A 208 21.76 39.64 -16.64
C LYS A 208 22.03 40.42 -17.93
N ASP A 209 21.14 40.30 -18.92
CA ASP A 209 21.22 41.09 -20.14
C ASP A 209 20.50 42.43 -19.97
N LEU A 210 20.98 43.48 -20.66
CA LEU A 210 20.47 44.87 -20.51
C LEU A 210 18.96 45.01 -20.76
N THR A 211 18.39 44.14 -21.58
CA THR A 211 16.97 44.15 -21.93
C THR A 211 16.12 43.29 -21.00
N GLN A 212 16.71 42.50 -20.10
CA GLN A 212 15.96 41.55 -19.28
C GLN A 212 15.40 42.18 -18.00
N GLY A 213 14.19 41.77 -17.66
CA GLY A 213 13.62 41.90 -16.32
C GLY A 213 13.65 40.55 -15.60
N VAL A 214 13.65 40.55 -14.28
CA VAL A 214 13.56 39.34 -13.45
C VAL A 214 12.48 39.52 -12.39
N GLY A 215 11.59 38.55 -12.30
CA GLY A 215 10.63 38.36 -11.22
C GLY A 215 10.74 36.95 -10.63
N TYR A 216 9.97 36.69 -9.59
CA TYR A 216 9.87 35.38 -8.96
C TYR A 216 8.41 34.98 -8.82
N LEU A 217 8.10 33.72 -9.12
CA LEU A 217 6.81 33.13 -8.79
C LEU A 217 6.71 32.90 -7.27
N ASP A 218 5.49 32.62 -6.79
CA ASP A 218 5.21 32.35 -5.37
C ASP A 218 6.02 31.18 -4.80
N ASP A 219 6.40 30.22 -5.65
CA ASP A 219 7.22 29.07 -5.27
C ASP A 219 8.74 29.36 -5.28
N GLY A 220 9.14 30.60 -5.58
CA GLY A 220 10.53 31.05 -5.69
C GLY A 220 11.19 30.78 -7.03
N THR A 221 10.47 30.22 -8.02
CA THR A 221 11.00 30.02 -9.37
C THR A 221 11.35 31.37 -10.02
N MET A 222 12.59 31.52 -10.48
CA MET A 222 13.04 32.73 -11.16
C MET A 222 12.45 32.80 -12.58
N LEU A 223 11.82 33.93 -12.92
CA LEU A 223 11.26 34.19 -14.23
C LEU A 223 11.97 35.40 -14.88
N VAL A 224 12.64 35.14 -16.00
CA VAL A 224 13.40 36.12 -16.78
C VAL A 224 12.54 36.58 -17.95
N VAL A 225 12.20 37.86 -18.00
CA VAL A 225 11.36 38.47 -19.04
C VAL A 225 12.24 39.15 -20.08
N GLU A 226 12.19 38.70 -21.33
CA GLU A 226 12.79 39.41 -22.47
C GLU A 226 12.14 40.79 -22.63
N GLN A 227 12.95 41.83 -22.79
CA GLN A 227 12.50 43.24 -22.84
C GLN A 227 11.78 43.73 -21.57
N GLY A 228 11.94 43.03 -20.45
CA GLY A 228 11.35 43.41 -19.16
C GLY A 228 12.13 44.46 -18.37
N SER A 229 13.31 44.90 -18.82
CA SER A 229 14.15 45.84 -18.03
C SER A 229 13.53 47.22 -17.85
N GLU A 230 12.63 47.62 -18.75
CA GLU A 230 11.86 48.87 -18.66
C GLU A 230 10.68 48.76 -17.68
N ASP A 231 10.21 47.54 -17.40
CA ASP A 231 9.02 47.29 -16.57
C ASP A 231 9.36 47.13 -15.08
N LEU A 232 10.54 47.58 -14.64
CA LEU A 232 10.98 47.48 -13.26
C LEU A 232 9.96 48.12 -12.29
N GLY A 233 9.53 47.34 -11.31
CA GLY A 233 8.53 47.71 -10.31
C GLY A 233 7.08 47.57 -10.77
N ARG A 234 6.83 47.20 -12.04
CA ARG A 234 5.50 47.02 -12.63
C ARG A 234 5.11 45.56 -12.68
N ASP A 235 3.80 45.34 -12.59
CA ASP A 235 3.15 44.06 -12.81
C ASP A 235 2.75 43.96 -14.29
N ILE A 236 3.18 42.89 -14.97
CA ILE A 236 3.00 42.69 -16.40
C ILE A 236 2.53 41.26 -16.71
N ASP A 237 1.78 41.10 -17.79
CA ASP A 237 1.45 39.79 -18.35
C ASP A 237 2.53 39.34 -19.33
N VAL A 238 3.00 38.11 -19.15
CA VAL A 238 4.05 37.51 -19.97
C VAL A 238 3.66 36.09 -20.37
N ILE A 239 4.12 35.63 -21.52
CA ILE A 239 4.00 34.23 -21.96
C ILE A 239 5.34 33.54 -21.77
N VAL A 240 5.34 32.41 -21.08
CA VAL A 240 6.54 31.56 -20.93
C VAL A 240 6.99 31.09 -22.32
N SER A 241 8.24 31.38 -22.67
CA SER A 241 8.82 30.97 -23.95
C SER A 241 9.64 29.69 -23.82
N ARG A 242 10.35 29.49 -22.71
CA ARG A 242 11.16 28.29 -22.45
C ARG A 242 11.42 28.08 -20.97
N VAL A 243 11.72 26.84 -20.60
CA VAL A 243 12.07 26.43 -19.23
C VAL A 243 13.49 25.88 -19.24
N ILE A 244 14.33 26.35 -18.31
CA ILE A 244 15.68 25.84 -18.08
C ILE A 244 15.77 25.29 -16.66
N GLN A 245 16.10 24.01 -16.54
CA GLN A 245 16.41 23.38 -15.26
C GLN A 245 17.92 23.51 -15.00
N THR A 246 18.31 24.06 -13.86
CA THR A 246 19.70 24.16 -13.41
C THR A 246 19.90 23.39 -12.10
N ALA A 247 21.15 23.22 -11.67
CA ALA A 247 21.48 22.59 -10.39
C ALA A 247 20.96 23.39 -9.17
N ALA A 248 20.80 24.71 -9.30
CA ALA A 248 20.29 25.58 -8.24
C ALA A 248 18.76 25.70 -8.22
N GLY A 249 18.07 25.21 -9.25
CA GLY A 249 16.63 25.31 -9.36
C GLY A 249 16.15 25.50 -10.80
N ARG A 250 14.86 25.83 -10.93
CA ARG A 250 14.19 26.05 -12.20
C ARG A 250 14.21 27.54 -12.55
N ILE A 251 14.46 27.84 -13.82
CA ILE A 251 14.41 29.20 -14.39
C ILE A 251 13.44 29.18 -15.57
N LEU A 252 12.50 30.11 -15.58
CA LEU A 252 11.59 30.35 -16.69
C LEU A 252 12.07 31.55 -17.50
N PHE A 253 11.94 31.47 -18.82
CA PHE A 253 12.09 32.64 -19.69
C PHE A 253 10.72 32.94 -20.29
N ALA A 254 10.40 34.21 -20.40
CA ALA A 254 9.11 34.67 -20.90
C ALA A 254 9.29 35.88 -21.81
N LYS A 255 8.25 36.18 -22.59
CA LYS A 255 8.13 37.39 -23.42
C LYS A 255 6.86 38.12 -23.03
N LYS A 256 6.87 39.45 -23.14
CA LYS A 256 5.67 40.27 -22.92
C LYS A 256 4.56 39.89 -23.89
N ILE A 257 3.32 39.95 -23.41
CA ILE A 257 2.10 39.86 -24.23
C ILE A 257 1.83 41.21 -24.88
#